data_AF-A0A9D6FKT0-F1
#
_entry.id   AF-A0A9D6FKT0-F1
#
_cell.length_a   1.000
_cell.length_b   1.000
_cell.length_c   1.000
_cell.angle_alpha   90.00
_cell.angle_beta   90.00
_cell.angle_gamma   90.00
#
_symmetry.space_group_name_H-M   'P 1'
#
loop_
_entity.id
_entity.type
_entity.pdbx_description
1 polymer ?
#
loop_
_entity_poly.entity_id
_entity_poly.type
_entity_poly.pdbx_seq_one_letter_code
_entity_poly.pdbx_strand_id
1 'polypeptide(L)'
;MGLAALGITLLSLLQLLGNQFGMDRDGFRALVLSPSSRRDILLGKNLSVAPLALGLGALMIAVVQVLYPMRIDHLLATLAELASTYLIFCVVANFTSIIAPQPLASGSLKPVHPKAIAVLVQFLFLLLLPILIGLSVIPLGAELLLDHFGRLGAVPIYLLCSLPELAIVVWLYGYILTWQGRMLQAREQRILEVVTTKVE
;
A
#
# COMPACT_ATOMS: atom_id res chain seq x y z
N MET A 1 -12.92 -12.96 -7.40
CA MET A 1 -13.66 -11.69 -7.15
C MET A 1 -13.09 -10.91 -5.98
N GLY A 2 -12.85 -11.52 -4.80
CA GLY A 2 -12.27 -10.83 -3.64
C GLY A 2 -10.96 -10.08 -3.93
N LEU A 3 -9.95 -10.76 -4.49
CA LEU A 3 -8.65 -10.14 -4.82
C LEU A 3 -8.75 -8.95 -5.79
N ALA A 4 -9.65 -9.01 -6.77
CA ALA A 4 -9.86 -7.90 -7.70
C ALA A 4 -10.45 -6.67 -6.98
N ALA A 5 -11.39 -6.87 -6.07
CA ALA A 5 -11.96 -5.80 -5.26
C ALA A 5 -10.90 -5.15 -4.35
N LEU A 6 -9.97 -5.95 -3.81
CA LEU A 6 -8.82 -5.45 -3.04
C LEU A 6 -7.93 -4.53 -3.89
N GLY A 7 -7.54 -5.00 -5.07
CA GLY A 7 -6.69 -4.23 -5.99
C GLY A 7 -7.30 -2.88 -6.36
N ILE A 8 -8.58 -2.86 -6.72
CA ILE A 8 -9.30 -1.62 -7.09
C ILE A 8 -9.35 -0.65 -5.90
N THR A 9 -9.69 -1.15 -4.71
CA THR A 9 -9.79 -0.33 -3.50
C THR A 9 -8.45 0.34 -3.19
N LEU A 10 -7.35 -0.42 -3.20
CA LEU A 10 -6.02 0.12 -2.89
C LEU A 10 -5.50 1.06 -3.98
N LEU A 11 -5.75 0.77 -5.25
CA LEU A 11 -5.39 1.66 -6.36
C LEU A 11 -6.07 3.03 -6.23
N SER A 12 -7.32 3.08 -5.78
CA SER A 12 -8.04 4.34 -5.55
C SER A 12 -7.42 5.20 -4.45
N LEU A 13 -6.77 4.56 -3.46
CA LEU A 13 -6.13 5.23 -2.32
C LEU A 13 -4.66 5.61 -2.61
N LEU A 14 -4.10 5.23 -3.76
CA LEU A 14 -2.69 5.46 -4.06
C LEU A 14 -2.33 6.95 -4.07
N GLN A 15 -3.21 7.81 -4.59
CA GLN A 15 -2.97 9.27 -4.60
C GLN A 15 -2.92 9.85 -3.19
N LEU A 16 -3.79 9.36 -2.31
CA LEU A 16 -3.84 9.77 -0.91
C LEU A 16 -2.56 9.36 -0.17
N LEU A 17 -2.17 8.08 -0.23
CA LEU A 17 -1.01 7.61 0.53
C LEU A 17 0.34 7.99 -0.13
N GLY A 18 0.36 8.00 -1.46
CA GLY A 18 1.55 8.21 -2.28
C GLY A 18 2.05 9.65 -2.30
N ASN A 19 1.21 10.64 -1.99
CA ASN A 19 1.59 12.06 -1.96
C ASN A 19 1.23 12.77 -0.64
N GLN A 20 1.15 12.04 0.47
CA GLN A 20 0.70 12.60 1.75
C GLN A 20 1.56 13.76 2.28
N PHE A 21 2.88 13.74 2.06
CA PHE A 21 3.76 14.86 2.43
C PHE A 21 3.47 16.13 1.62
N GLY A 22 3.00 15.99 0.39
CA GLY A 22 2.57 17.11 -0.45
C GLY A 22 1.18 17.64 -0.09
N MET A 23 0.29 16.78 0.41
CA MET A 23 -1.03 17.17 0.93
C MET A 23 -0.93 17.95 2.24
N ASP A 24 -0.08 17.52 3.17
CA ASP A 24 0.05 18.11 4.50
C ASP A 24 1.43 18.74 4.72
N ARG A 25 1.66 19.89 4.06
CA ARG A 25 2.95 20.62 4.12
C ARG A 25 3.29 21.10 5.53
N ASP A 26 2.29 21.57 6.27
CA ASP A 26 2.48 22.12 7.61
C ASP A 26 2.69 20.99 8.62
N GLY A 27 1.97 19.87 8.47
CA GLY A 27 2.26 18.64 9.17
C GLY A 27 3.66 18.11 8.88
N PHE A 28 4.12 18.15 7.61
CA PHE A 28 5.48 17.74 7.27
C PHE A 28 6.55 18.59 7.96
N ARG A 29 6.35 19.91 8.09
CA ARG A 29 7.24 20.80 8.87
C ARG A 29 7.33 20.38 10.34
N ALA A 30 6.18 20.09 10.95
CA ALA A 30 6.15 19.61 12.32
C ALA A 30 6.86 18.25 12.48
N LEU A 31 6.71 17.35 11.51
CA LEU A 31 7.37 16.03 11.49
C LEU A 31 8.90 16.16 11.39
N VAL A 32 9.42 17.07 10.57
CA VAL A 32 10.87 17.30 10.44
C VAL A 32 11.49 17.77 11.77
N LEU A 33 10.78 18.64 12.50
CA LEU A 33 11.20 19.15 13.80
C LEU A 33 10.96 18.16 14.95
N SER A 34 10.22 17.07 14.72
CA SER A 34 9.91 16.09 15.74
C SER A 34 11.14 15.22 16.10
N PRO A 35 11.30 14.84 17.38
CA PRO A 35 12.36 13.93 17.81
C PRO A 35 12.09 12.46 17.42
N SER A 36 10.95 12.18 16.78
CA SER A 36 10.55 10.84 16.39
C SER A 36 11.46 10.27 15.30
N SER A 37 11.72 8.96 15.36
CA SER A 37 12.47 8.29 14.31
C SER A 37 11.69 8.34 12.99
N ARG A 38 12.40 8.46 11.87
CA ARG A 38 11.76 8.59 10.54
C ARG A 38 11.03 7.31 10.14
N ARG A 39 11.45 6.17 10.68
CA ARG A 39 10.74 4.89 10.61
C ARG A 39 9.37 4.98 11.27
N ASP A 40 9.29 5.53 12.48
CA ASP A 40 8.03 5.61 13.23
C ASP A 40 7.08 6.65 12.63
N ILE A 41 7.61 7.72 12.03
CA ILE A 41 6.83 8.66 11.23
C ILE A 41 6.16 7.94 10.04
N LEU A 42 6.92 7.14 9.29
CA LEU A 42 6.36 6.34 8.18
C LEU A 42 5.38 5.27 8.66
N LEU A 43 5.65 4.63 9.81
CA LEU A 43 4.72 3.68 10.41
C LEU A 43 3.41 4.36 10.81
N GLY A 44 3.49 5.51 11.49
CA GLY A 44 2.33 6.31 11.91
C GLY A 44 1.51 6.78 10.71
N LYS A 45 2.18 7.23 9.65
CA LYS A 45 1.56 7.55 8.36
C LYS A 45 0.76 6.36 7.84
N ASN A 46 1.36 5.18 7.74
CA ASN A 46 0.68 3.98 7.28
C ASN A 46 -0.49 3.63 8.22
N LEU A 47 -0.28 3.57 9.54
CA LEU A 47 -1.33 3.27 10.51
C LEU A 47 -2.50 4.25 10.48
N SER A 48 -2.28 5.53 10.16
CA SER A 48 -3.36 6.51 10.04
C SER A 48 -4.36 6.19 8.91
N VAL A 49 -3.91 5.51 7.85
CA VAL A 49 -4.74 5.14 6.69
C VAL A 49 -5.22 3.69 6.76
N ALA A 50 -4.65 2.87 7.65
CA ALA A 50 -5.04 1.48 7.83
C ALA A 50 -6.56 1.30 8.10
N PRO A 51 -7.23 2.08 8.98
CA PRO A 51 -8.66 1.93 9.20
C PRO A 51 -9.50 2.16 7.93
N LEU A 52 -9.10 3.13 7.10
CA LEU A 52 -9.78 3.42 5.84
C LEU A 52 -9.52 2.30 4.82
N ALA A 53 -8.26 1.95 4.58
CA ALA A 53 -7.89 0.97 3.57
C ALA A 53 -8.37 -0.45 3.92
N LEU A 54 -8.10 -0.92 5.14
CA LEU A 54 -8.53 -2.24 5.60
C LEU A 54 -10.03 -2.28 5.85
N GLY A 55 -10.63 -1.18 6.34
CA GLY A 55 -12.08 -1.10 6.54
C GLY A 55 -12.85 -1.18 5.23
N LEU A 56 -12.46 -0.40 4.22
CA LEU A 56 -13.05 -0.49 2.88
C LEU A 56 -12.79 -1.85 2.23
N GLY A 57 -11.57 -2.39 2.36
CA GLY A 57 -11.23 -3.72 1.85
C GLY A 57 -12.07 -4.83 2.49
N ALA A 58 -12.23 -4.81 3.81
CA ALA A 58 -13.07 -5.77 4.55
C ALA A 58 -14.55 -5.61 4.20
N LEU A 59 -15.04 -4.38 4.02
CA LEU A 59 -16.40 -4.12 3.53
C LEU A 59 -16.61 -4.74 2.14
N MET A 60 -15.66 -4.55 1.21
CA MET A 60 -15.73 -5.14 -0.12
C MET A 60 -15.67 -6.67 -0.08
N ILE A 61 -14.84 -7.26 0.78
CA ILE A 61 -14.83 -8.72 1.00
C ILE A 61 -16.20 -9.18 1.53
N ALA A 62 -16.80 -8.46 2.48
CA ALA A 62 -18.12 -8.81 3.02
C ALA A 62 -19.20 -8.75 1.94
N VAL A 63 -19.19 -7.72 1.08
CA VAL A 63 -20.10 -7.63 -0.08
C VAL A 63 -19.90 -8.83 -1.01
N VAL A 64 -18.65 -9.17 -1.35
CA VAL A 64 -18.35 -10.34 -2.18
C VAL A 64 -18.82 -11.63 -1.51
N GLN A 65 -18.63 -11.78 -0.20
CA GLN A 65 -19.08 -12.95 0.56
C GLN A 65 -20.60 -13.10 0.57
N VAL A 66 -21.36 -12.00 0.60
CA VAL A 66 -22.83 -12.04 0.53
C VAL A 66 -23.31 -12.40 -0.88
N LEU A 67 -22.70 -11.84 -1.92
CA LEU A 67 -23.10 -12.07 -3.31
C LEU A 67 -22.59 -13.40 -3.87
N TYR A 68 -21.41 -13.83 -3.44
CA TYR A 68 -20.69 -15.02 -3.88
C TYR A 68 -20.09 -15.72 -2.65
N PRO A 69 -20.88 -16.48 -1.89
CA PRO A 69 -20.43 -17.08 -0.63
C PRO A 69 -19.22 -17.98 -0.85
N MET A 70 -18.08 -17.54 -0.31
CA MET A 70 -16.85 -18.30 -0.32
C MET A 70 -16.85 -19.28 0.83
N ARG A 71 -16.10 -20.37 0.68
CA ARG A 71 -15.79 -21.26 1.80
C ARG A 71 -15.04 -20.49 2.89
N ILE A 72 -15.18 -20.92 4.15
CA ILE A 72 -14.61 -20.20 5.31
C ILE A 72 -13.08 -20.10 5.20
N ASP A 73 -12.42 -21.16 4.72
CA ASP A 73 -10.97 -21.19 4.47
C ASP A 73 -10.55 -20.12 3.45
N HIS A 74 -11.30 -19.97 2.36
CA HIS A 74 -11.04 -18.93 1.35
C HIS A 74 -11.29 -17.53 1.89
N LEU A 75 -12.32 -17.34 2.73
CA LEU A 75 -12.59 -16.06 3.38
C LEU A 75 -11.43 -15.65 4.29
N LEU A 76 -10.96 -16.55 5.15
CA LEU A 76 -9.82 -16.31 6.04
C LEU A 76 -8.53 -16.03 5.26
N ALA A 77 -8.28 -16.79 4.19
CA ALA A 77 -7.14 -16.55 3.30
C ALA A 77 -7.22 -15.17 2.64
N THR A 78 -8.41 -14.76 2.19
CA THR A 78 -8.63 -13.43 1.58
C THR A 78 -8.39 -12.29 2.59
N LEU A 79 -8.70 -12.50 3.88
CA LEU A 79 -8.39 -11.52 4.93
C LEU A 79 -6.88 -11.42 5.20
N ALA A 80 -6.17 -12.55 5.18
CA ALA A 80 -4.71 -12.55 5.26
C ALA A 80 -4.11 -11.81 4.04
N GLU A 81 -4.63 -12.07 2.85
CA GLU A 81 -4.24 -11.38 1.61
C GLU A 81 -4.52 -9.87 1.65
N LEU A 82 -5.64 -9.43 2.22
CA LEU A 82 -5.93 -8.02 2.42
C LEU A 82 -4.82 -7.35 3.25
N ALA A 83 -4.37 -7.99 4.32
CA ALA A 83 -3.29 -7.47 5.15
C ALA A 83 -1.94 -7.47 4.39
N SER A 84 -1.60 -8.56 3.69
CA SER A 84 -0.38 -8.64 2.86
C SER A 84 -0.34 -7.55 1.80
N THR A 85 -1.42 -7.43 1.02
CA THR A 85 -1.56 -6.46 -0.06
C THR A 85 -1.48 -5.03 0.45
N TYR A 86 -2.10 -4.76 1.61
CA TYR A 86 -2.02 -3.45 2.26
C TYR A 86 -0.58 -3.07 2.64
N LEU A 87 0.20 -4.00 3.22
CA LEU A 87 1.59 -3.74 3.58
C LEU A 87 2.48 -3.50 2.35
N ILE A 88 2.27 -4.27 1.27
CA ILE A 88 2.94 -4.05 -0.02
C ILE A 88 2.59 -2.66 -0.58
N PHE A 89 1.31 -2.30 -0.56
CA PHE A 89 0.83 -0.98 -0.97
C PHE A 89 1.51 0.15 -0.17
N CYS A 90 1.60 0.00 1.16
CA CYS A 90 2.30 0.94 2.03
C CYS A 90 3.77 1.13 1.63
N VAL A 91 4.48 0.06 1.28
CA VAL A 91 5.87 0.14 0.81
C VAL A 91 5.96 1.00 -0.45
N VAL A 92 5.13 0.72 -1.45
CA VAL A 92 5.12 1.45 -2.73
C VAL A 92 4.75 2.92 -2.54
N ALA A 93 3.71 3.19 -1.78
CA ALA A 93 3.26 4.54 -1.50
C ALA A 93 4.28 5.35 -0.68
N ASN A 94 4.99 4.71 0.25
CA ASN A 94 6.09 5.36 0.96
C ASN A 94 7.23 5.75 0.01
N PHE A 95 7.65 4.86 -0.89
CA PHE A 95 8.64 5.23 -1.90
C PHE A 95 8.19 6.39 -2.76
N THR A 96 6.94 6.37 -3.23
CA THR A 96 6.37 7.45 -4.03
C THR A 96 6.44 8.77 -3.27
N SER A 97 6.03 8.78 -1.99
CA SER A 97 6.02 9.99 -1.17
C SER A 97 7.42 10.55 -0.86
N ILE A 98 8.44 9.69 -0.74
CA ILE A 98 9.82 10.13 -0.45
C ILE A 98 10.54 10.55 -1.74
N ILE A 99 10.33 9.83 -2.85
CA ILE A 99 11.08 10.04 -4.09
C ILE A 99 10.52 11.21 -4.89
N ALA A 100 9.20 11.27 -5.02
CA ALA A 100 8.48 12.18 -5.91
C ALA A 100 7.36 12.93 -5.18
N PRO A 101 7.65 13.71 -4.11
CA PRO A 101 6.66 14.56 -3.49
C PRO A 101 6.18 15.63 -4.49
N GLN A 102 4.88 15.90 -4.50
CA GLN A 102 4.28 16.92 -5.35
C GLN A 102 3.43 17.90 -4.52
N PRO A 103 3.70 19.22 -4.60
CA PRO A 103 2.84 20.20 -3.94
C PRO A 103 1.46 20.21 -4.60
N LEU A 104 0.42 20.25 -3.78
CA LEU A 104 -0.97 20.32 -4.22
C LEU A 104 -1.53 21.72 -4.00
N ALA A 105 -2.41 22.16 -4.90
CA ALA A 105 -3.10 23.44 -4.76
C ALA A 105 -4.05 23.39 -3.57
N SER A 106 -4.12 24.48 -2.79
CA SER A 106 -5.03 24.56 -1.65
C SER A 106 -6.49 24.33 -2.09
N GLY A 107 -7.19 23.43 -1.41
CA GLY A 107 -8.57 23.05 -1.75
C GLY A 107 -8.70 22.14 -2.98
N SER A 108 -7.60 21.59 -3.51
CA SER A 108 -7.63 20.68 -4.65
C SER A 108 -6.64 19.52 -4.50
N LEU A 109 -6.90 18.42 -5.22
CA LEU A 109 -5.94 17.33 -5.41
C LEU A 109 -5.07 17.54 -6.67
N LYS A 110 -5.15 18.72 -7.29
CA LYS A 110 -4.36 19.06 -8.47
C LYS A 110 -2.94 19.49 -8.08
N PRO A 111 -1.89 18.89 -8.69
CA PRO A 111 -0.52 19.38 -8.53
C PRO A 111 -0.38 20.81 -9.04
N VAL A 112 0.33 21.66 -8.28
CA VAL A 112 0.55 23.07 -8.66
C VAL A 112 1.50 23.16 -9.85
N HIS A 113 2.61 22.43 -9.79
CA HIS A 113 3.62 22.38 -10.84
C HIS A 113 4.11 20.94 -11.03
N PRO A 114 3.42 20.12 -11.85
CA PRO A 114 3.80 18.74 -12.05
C PRO A 114 5.16 18.67 -12.76
N LYS A 115 6.21 18.32 -12.01
CA LYS A 115 7.51 17.99 -12.62
C LYS A 115 7.37 16.69 -13.39
N ALA A 116 7.75 16.68 -14.66
CA ALA A 116 7.65 15.49 -15.53
C ALA A 116 8.31 14.25 -14.90
N ILE A 117 9.47 14.43 -14.26
CA ILE A 117 10.17 13.34 -13.56
C ILE A 117 9.36 12.77 -12.38
N ALA A 118 8.63 13.61 -11.63
CA ALA A 118 7.81 13.15 -10.52
C ALA A 118 6.58 12.36 -11.02
N VAL A 119 5.95 12.83 -12.10
CA VAL A 119 4.85 12.13 -12.76
C VAL A 119 5.32 10.78 -13.32
N LEU A 120 6.50 10.74 -13.96
CA LEU A 120 7.08 9.50 -14.49
C LEU A 120 7.35 8.49 -13.37
N VAL A 121 7.89 8.93 -12.23
CA VAL A 121 8.13 8.07 -11.06
C VAL A 121 6.82 7.54 -10.49
N GLN A 122 5.79 8.38 -10.36
CA GLN A 122 4.46 7.93 -9.92
C GLN A 122 3.86 6.93 -10.89
N PHE A 123 3.99 7.15 -12.19
CA PHE A 123 3.53 6.21 -13.22
C PHE A 123 4.28 4.88 -13.14
N LEU A 124 5.60 4.91 -12.93
CA LEU A 124 6.39 3.70 -12.73
C LEU A 124 5.94 2.90 -11.51
N PHE A 125 5.69 3.57 -10.37
CA PHE A 125 5.15 2.89 -9.18
C PHE A 125 3.73 2.39 -9.37
N LEU A 126 2.91 3.09 -10.14
CA LEU A 126 1.57 2.64 -10.53
C LEU A 126 1.65 1.37 -11.40
N LEU A 127 2.62 1.26 -12.31
CA LEU A 127 2.84 0.03 -13.11
C LEU A 127 3.42 -1.11 -12.28
N LEU A 128 4.26 -0.80 -11.28
CA LEU A 128 4.85 -1.79 -10.40
C LEU A 128 3.82 -2.40 -9.44
N LEU A 129 2.82 -1.61 -9.03
CA LEU A 129 1.86 -2.04 -8.02
C LEU A 129 1.05 -3.28 -8.44
N PRO A 130 0.45 -3.39 -9.64
CA PRO A 130 -0.21 -4.62 -10.10
C PRO A 130 0.71 -5.85 -10.11
N ILE A 131 1.99 -5.67 -10.41
CA ILE A 131 2.97 -6.77 -10.39
C ILE A 131 3.17 -7.26 -8.95
N LEU A 132 3.35 -6.33 -8.01
CA LEU A 132 3.54 -6.65 -6.60
C LEU A 132 2.27 -7.23 -5.96
N ILE A 133 1.09 -6.71 -6.31
CA ILE A 133 -0.20 -7.29 -5.91
C ILE A 133 -0.38 -8.68 -6.57
N GLY A 134 0.08 -8.85 -7.81
CA GLY A 134 0.03 -10.13 -8.52
C GLY A 134 0.81 -11.24 -7.82
N LEU A 135 1.88 -10.90 -7.09
CA LEU A 135 2.60 -11.86 -6.25
C LEU A 135 1.72 -12.41 -5.12
N SER A 136 0.77 -11.63 -4.62
CA SER A 136 -0.17 -12.05 -3.58
C SER A 136 -1.30 -12.96 -4.12
N VAL A 137 -1.34 -13.15 -5.44
CA VAL A 137 -2.25 -14.11 -6.08
C VAL A 137 -1.62 -15.51 -6.13
N ILE A 138 -0.32 -15.66 -5.82
CA ILE A 138 0.40 -16.94 -5.91
C ILE A 138 -0.27 -18.05 -5.08
N PRO A 139 -0.71 -17.84 -3.82
CA PRO A 139 -1.41 -18.87 -3.04
C PRO A 139 -2.66 -19.42 -3.73
N LEU A 140 -3.48 -18.52 -4.31
CA LEU A 140 -4.68 -18.92 -5.04
C LEU A 140 -4.32 -19.64 -6.35
N GLY A 141 -3.32 -19.15 -7.07
CA GLY A 141 -2.82 -19.80 -8.29
C GLY A 141 -2.30 -21.21 -8.01
N ALA A 142 -1.61 -21.41 -6.90
CA ALA A 142 -1.11 -22.72 -6.47
C ALA A 142 -2.25 -23.70 -6.17
N GLU A 143 -3.30 -23.26 -5.45
CA GLU A 143 -4.49 -24.07 -5.21
C GLU A 143 -5.18 -24.47 -6.52
N LEU A 144 -5.41 -23.52 -7.43
CA LEU A 144 -6.05 -23.79 -8.72
C LEU A 144 -5.24 -24.75 -9.60
N LEU A 145 -3.91 -24.64 -9.59
CA LEU A 145 -3.02 -25.56 -10.30
C LEU A 145 -3.07 -26.96 -9.68
N LEU A 146 -3.03 -27.07 -8.36
CA LEU A 146 -3.06 -28.34 -7.66
C LEU A 146 -4.41 -29.06 -7.85
N ASP A 147 -5.52 -28.32 -7.81
CA ASP A 147 -6.85 -28.85 -8.13
C ASP A 147 -6.95 -29.36 -9.58
N HIS A 148 -6.19 -28.77 -10.51
CA HIS A 148 -6.11 -29.24 -11.89
C HIS A 148 -5.37 -30.58 -12.02
N PHE A 149 -4.30 -30.80 -11.24
CA PHE A 149 -3.46 -32.00 -11.30
C PHE A 149 -3.89 -33.13 -10.34
N GLY A 150 -4.79 -32.86 -9.39
CA GLY A 150 -5.32 -33.87 -8.47
C GLY A 150 -6.52 -33.35 -7.66
N ARG A 151 -7.43 -34.24 -7.25
CA ARG A 151 -8.55 -33.87 -6.38
C ARG A 151 -8.07 -33.70 -4.94
N LEU A 152 -7.47 -32.55 -4.63
CA LEU A 152 -7.06 -32.16 -3.27
C LEU A 152 -8.16 -31.41 -2.50
N GLY A 153 -9.39 -31.37 -3.01
CA GLY A 153 -10.47 -30.44 -2.62
C GLY A 153 -10.90 -30.35 -1.13
N ALA A 154 -10.31 -31.15 -0.25
CA ALA A 154 -10.46 -31.04 1.20
C ALA A 154 -9.37 -30.21 1.89
N VAL A 155 -8.19 -30.04 1.28
CA VAL A 155 -7.06 -29.33 1.89
C VAL A 155 -7.19 -27.83 1.59
N PRO A 156 -7.17 -26.94 2.60
CA PRO A 156 -7.30 -25.50 2.40
C PRO A 156 -5.97 -24.89 1.97
N ILE A 157 -5.49 -25.25 0.77
CA ILE A 157 -4.18 -24.88 0.26
C ILE A 157 -4.02 -23.37 0.23
N TYR A 158 -5.04 -22.64 -0.21
CA TYR A 158 -4.99 -21.18 -0.28
C TYR A 158 -4.70 -20.56 1.10
N LEU A 159 -5.39 -21.00 2.15
CA LEU A 159 -5.15 -20.53 3.51
C LEU A 159 -3.76 -20.91 4.04
N LEU A 160 -3.32 -22.15 3.77
CA LEU A 160 -2.03 -22.65 4.22
C LEU A 160 -0.86 -21.92 3.55
N CYS A 161 -1.03 -21.43 2.32
CA CYS A 161 -0.04 -20.63 1.62
C CYS A 161 -0.10 -19.14 1.97
N SER A 162 -1.30 -18.57 2.19
CA SER A 162 -1.48 -17.14 2.50
C SER A 162 -0.92 -16.76 3.88
N LEU A 163 -0.94 -17.66 4.87
CA LEU A 163 -0.42 -17.37 6.21
C LEU A 163 1.12 -17.22 6.24
N PRO A 164 1.91 -18.15 5.67
CA PRO A 164 3.35 -17.95 5.48
C PRO A 164 3.66 -16.72 4.63
N GLU A 165 2.90 -16.47 3.58
CA GLU A 165 3.07 -15.27 2.76
C GLU A 165 2.93 -14.00 3.62
N LEU A 166 1.84 -13.88 4.39
CA LEU A 166 1.63 -12.74 5.29
C LEU A 166 2.79 -12.58 6.27
N ALA A 167 3.29 -13.67 6.85
CA ALA A 167 4.44 -13.63 7.75
C ALA A 167 5.70 -13.10 7.05
N ILE A 168 5.97 -13.55 5.82
CA ILE A 168 7.09 -13.08 5.00
C ILE A 168 6.92 -11.60 4.67
N VAL A 169 5.73 -11.17 4.26
CA VAL A 169 5.42 -9.77 3.93
C VAL A 169 5.57 -8.87 5.15
N VAL A 170 5.10 -9.27 6.33
CA VAL A 170 5.27 -8.52 7.58
C VAL A 170 6.75 -8.35 7.92
N TRP A 171 7.53 -9.43 7.81
CA TRP A 171 8.97 -9.38 8.05
C TRP A 171 9.70 -8.45 7.07
N LEU A 172 9.44 -8.60 5.77
CA LEU A 172 9.99 -7.75 4.72
C LEU A 172 9.58 -6.29 4.90
N TYR A 173 8.30 -6.03 5.23
CA TYR A 173 7.79 -4.70 5.51
C TYR A 173 8.57 -4.04 6.63
N GLY A 174 8.80 -4.73 7.76
CA GLY A 174 9.58 -4.19 8.88
C GLY A 174 11.02 -3.81 8.48
N TYR A 175 11.66 -4.66 7.67
CA TYR A 175 12.99 -4.41 7.14
C TYR A 175 13.03 -3.21 6.18
N ILE A 176 12.15 -3.21 5.17
CA ILE A 176 12.06 -2.16 4.15
C ILE A 176 11.67 -0.82 4.78
N LEU A 177 10.75 -0.80 5.74
CA LEU A 177 10.33 0.42 6.42
C LEU A 177 11.49 1.09 7.16
N THR A 178 12.40 0.29 7.74
CA THR A 178 13.61 0.81 8.39
C THR A 178 14.55 1.43 7.36
N TRP A 179 14.67 0.82 6.17
CA TRP A 179 15.43 1.40 5.06
C TRP A 179 14.79 2.70 4.53
N GLN A 180 13.47 2.71 4.33
CA GLN A 180 12.71 3.89 3.93
C GLN A 180 12.83 5.03 4.96
N GLY A 181 12.89 4.71 6.25
CA GLY A 181 13.14 5.70 7.30
C GLY A 181 14.48 6.42 7.13
N ARG A 182 15.55 5.68 6.83
CA ARG A 182 16.86 6.28 6.51
C ARG A 182 16.82 7.12 5.24
N MET A 183 16.10 6.65 4.22
CA MET A 183 15.93 7.39 2.97
C MET A 183 15.14 8.69 3.17
N LEU A 184 14.09 8.66 3.99
CA LEU A 184 13.32 9.84 4.37
C LEU A 184 14.22 10.84 5.09
N GLN A 185 15.02 10.39 6.07
CA GLN A 185 15.96 11.25 6.77
C GLN A 185 16.97 11.92 5.83
N ALA A 186 17.51 11.18 4.86
CA ALA A 186 18.46 11.72 3.88
C ALA A 186 17.83 12.73 2.91
N ARG A 187 16.50 12.69 2.73
CA ARG A 187 15.77 13.53 1.77
C ARG A 187 14.87 14.59 2.40
N GLU A 188 14.73 14.62 3.73
CA GLU A 188 13.71 15.41 4.42
C GLU A 188 13.77 16.90 4.07
N GLN A 189 14.98 17.49 3.98
CA GLN A 189 15.16 18.90 3.61
C GLN A 189 14.72 19.18 2.17
N ARG A 190 15.06 18.28 1.23
CA ARG A 190 14.66 18.41 -0.17
C ARG A 190 13.15 18.24 -0.35
N ILE A 191 12.53 17.33 0.41
CA ILE A 191 11.07 17.18 0.41
C ILE A 191 10.46 18.47 0.95
N LEU A 192 10.99 19.00 2.05
CA LEU A 192 10.52 20.23 2.68
C LEU A 192 10.57 21.41 1.71
N GLU A 193 11.68 21.61 1.01
CA GLU A 193 11.81 22.64 -0.03
C GLU A 193 10.72 22.47 -1.11
N VAL A 194 10.54 21.25 -1.64
CA VAL A 194 9.55 21.00 -2.70
C VAL A 194 8.12 21.27 -2.25
N VAL A 195 7.75 20.91 -1.01
CA VAL A 195 6.36 21.10 -0.51
C VAL A 195 6.09 22.49 0.05
N THR A 196 7.14 23.27 0.38
CA THR A 196 7.01 24.63 0.93
C THR A 196 7.34 25.74 -0.05
N THR A 197 7.96 25.44 -1.21
CA THR A 197 8.17 26.43 -2.27
C THR A 197 6.82 27.06 -2.58
N LYS A 198 6.69 28.36 -2.26
CA LYS A 198 5.43 29.08 -2.34
C LYS A 198 4.88 28.98 -3.76
N VAL A 199 3.59 28.68 -3.83
CA VAL A 199 2.75 29.09 -4.95
C VAL A 199 2.69 30.61 -4.86
N GLU A 200 3.67 31.29 -5.43
CA GLU A 200 3.53 32.69 -5.84
C GLU A 200 2.80 32.75 -7.18
#